data_AF-A0A382SPX2-F1
#
_entry.id   AF-A0A382SPX2-F1
#
_cell.length_a   1.000
_cell.length_b   1.000
_cell.length_c   1.000
_cell.angle_alpha   90.00
_cell.angle_beta   90.00
_cell.angle_gamma   90.00
#
_symmetry.space_group_name_H-M   'P 1'
#
loop_
_entity.id
_entity.type
_entity.pdbx_description
1 polymer ?
#
loop_
_entity_poly.entity_id
_entity_poly.type
_entity_poly.pdbx_seq_one_letter_code
_entity_poly.pdbx_strand_id
1 'polypeptide(L)' 'MFTLFDSTVFVLLGTTASLAALHTVLGVDHSLPFIVLGRARGWSLRRTLGITGACGVVHVTSSVLIGLGGVVLG' A
#
# COMPACT_ATOMS: atom_id res chain seq x y z
N MET A 1 7.15 24.06 12.28
CA MET A 1 7.52 22.65 12.47
C MET A 1 6.26 21.92 12.89
N PHE A 2 5.70 21.07 12.02
CA PHE A 2 4.52 20.28 12.38
C PHE A 2 4.91 19.24 13.42
N THR A 3 4.06 19.06 14.44
CA THR A 3 4.22 17.98 15.41
C THR A 3 3.23 16.86 15.07
N LEU A 4 3.48 15.63 15.52
CA LEU A 4 2.57 14.50 15.32
C LEU A 4 1.16 14.74 15.91
N PHE A 5 1.01 15.77 16.76
CA PHE A 5 -0.24 16.13 17.41
C PHE A 5 -0.99 17.28 16.71
N ASP A 6 -0.47 17.79 15.60
CA ASP A 6 -1.12 18.82 14.81
C ASP A 6 -2.36 18.24 14.09
N SER A 7 -3.48 18.96 14.13
CA SER A 7 -4.72 18.54 13.47
C SER A 7 -4.53 18.28 11.98
N THR A 8 -3.64 19.03 11.32
CA THR A 8 -3.32 18.80 9.91
C THR A 8 -2.65 17.46 9.68
N VAL A 9 -1.70 17.06 10.54
CA VAL A 9 -1.01 15.76 10.41
C VAL A 9 -2.00 14.61 10.61
N PHE A 10 -2.90 14.72 11.59
CA PHE A 10 -3.95 13.72 11.79
C PHE A 10 -4.88 13.58 10.58
N VAL A 11 -5.32 14.71 9.99
CA VAL A 11 -6.17 14.68 8.80
C VAL A 11 -5.45 14.05 7.61
N LEU A 12 -4.18 14.40 7.39
CA LEU A 12 -3.39 13.84 6.29
C LEU A 12 -3.16 12.33 6.47
N LEU A 13 -2.69 11.90 7.64
CA LEU A 13 -2.45 10.47 7.91
C LEU A 13 -3.75 9.66 7.86
N GLY A 14 -4.84 10.18 8.42
CA GLY A 14 -6.15 9.53 8.36
C GLY A 14 -6.63 9.38 6.93
N THR A 15 -6.56 10.45 6.13
CA THR A 15 -6.98 10.42 4.72
C THR A 15 -6.11 9.47 3.91
N THR A 16 -4.78 9.51 4.08
CA THR A 16 -3.85 8.60 3.41
C THR A 16 -4.14 7.14 3.77
N ALA A 17 -4.33 6.82 5.05
CA ALA A 17 -4.64 5.47 5.50
C ALA A 17 -5.98 4.97 4.95
N SER A 18 -7.03 5.79 5.02
CA SER A 18 -8.35 5.46 4.48
C SER A 18 -8.32 5.26 2.98
N LEU A 19 -7.70 6.18 2.23
CA LEU A 19 -7.58 6.06 0.78
C LEU A 19 -6.80 4.82 0.41
N ALA A 20 -5.61 4.59 1.00
CA ALA A 20 -4.80 3.41 0.70
C ALA A 20 -5.57 2.10 0.96
N ALA A 21 -6.25 2.00 2.10
CA ALA A 21 -7.05 0.81 2.44
C ALA A 21 -8.23 0.62 1.47
N LEU A 22 -9.03 1.67 1.24
CA LEU A 22 -10.20 1.59 0.37
C LEU A 22 -9.79 1.31 -1.08
N HIS A 23 -8.76 1.98 -1.60
CA HIS A 23 -8.23 1.71 -2.93
C HIS A 23 -7.74 0.26 -3.06
N THR A 24 -7.05 -0.29 -2.06
CA THR A 24 -6.55 -1.68 -2.15
C THR A 24 -7.70 -2.69 -2.16
N VAL A 25 -8.73 -2.45 -1.34
CA VAL A 25 -9.91 -3.34 -1.24
C VAL A 25 -10.79 -3.25 -2.48
N LEU A 26 -11.03 -2.03 -2.98
CA LEU A 26 -11.91 -1.78 -4.13
C LEU A 26 -11.18 -1.91 -5.48
N GLY A 27 -9.85 -1.79 -5.48
CA GLY A 27 -8.99 -1.85 -6.64
C GLY A 27 -8.82 -3.27 -7.15
N VAL A 28 -9.44 -3.53 -8.30
CA VAL A 28 -9.34 -4.84 -8.96
C VAL A 28 -7.92 -5.07 -9.51
N ASP A 29 -7.22 -4.01 -9.88
CA ASP A 29 -5.87 -4.02 -10.46
C ASP A 29 -4.79 -4.57 -9.53
N HIS A 30 -4.91 -4.37 -8.21
CA HIS A 30 -3.92 -4.84 -7.23
C HIS A 30 -4.21 -6.26 -6.74
N SER A 31 -5.46 -6.73 -6.87
CA SER A 31 -5.87 -8.05 -6.39
C SER A 31 -5.88 -9.10 -7.51
N LEU A 32 -6.40 -8.73 -8.69
CA LEU A 32 -6.63 -9.66 -9.80
C LEU A 32 -5.36 -10.38 -10.29
N PRO A 33 -4.21 -9.72 -10.47
CA PRO A 33 -3.00 -10.40 -10.96
C PRO A 33 -2.55 -11.55 -10.05
N PHE A 34 -2.57 -11.33 -8.73
CA PHE A 34 -2.17 -12.36 -7.76
C PHE A 34 -3.23 -13.45 -7.60
N ILE A 35 -4.51 -13.12 -7.73
CA ILE A 35 -5.60 -14.11 -7.74
C ILE A 35 -5.44 -15.03 -8.96
N VAL A 36 -5.24 -14.46 -10.15
CA VAL A 36 -5.07 -15.24 -11.39
C VAL A 36 -3.81 -16.10 -11.31
N LEU A 37 -2.69 -15.55 -10.86
CA LEU A 37 -1.44 -16.30 -10.66
C LEU A 37 -1.61 -17.42 -9.62
N GLY A 38 -2.25 -17.11 -8.48
CA GLY A 38 -2.52 -18.06 -7.42
C GLY A 38 -3.40 -19.22 -7.88
N ARG A 39 -4.43 -18.93 -8.68
CA ARG A 39 -5.27 -19.97 -9.32
C ARG A 39 -4.47 -20.82 -10.30
N ALA A 40 -3.71 -20.20 -11.20
CA ALA A 40 -2.89 -20.91 -12.19
C ALA A 40 -1.83 -21.82 -11.54
N ARG A 41 -1.34 -21.45 -10.36
CA ARG A 41 -0.30 -22.18 -9.60
C ARG A 41 -0.86 -23.09 -8.50
N GLY A 42 -2.19 -23.19 -8.33
CA GLY A 42 -2.81 -23.99 -7.28
C GLY A 42 -2.46 -23.54 -5.85
N TRP A 43 -2.28 -22.24 -5.62
CA TRP A 43 -1.95 -21.71 -4.30
C TRP A 43 -3.16 -21.72 -3.36
N SER A 44 -2.91 -22.01 -2.08
CA SER A 44 -3.90 -21.79 -1.03
C SER A 44 -4.16 -20.29 -0.84
N LEU A 45 -5.36 -19.93 -0.36
CA LEU A 45 -5.72 -18.54 -0.09
C LEU A 45 -4.69 -17.84 0.81
N ARG A 46 -4.21 -18.53 1.85
CA ARG A 46 -3.18 -18.01 2.77
C ARG A 46 -1.89 -17.64 2.04
N ARG A 47 -1.44 -18.48 1.09
CA ARG A 47 -0.23 -18.20 0.30
C ARG A 47 -0.44 -17.02 -0.62
N THR A 48 -1.58 -16.96 -1.31
CA THR A 48 -1.90 -15.82 -2.20
C THR A 48 -1.92 -14.52 -1.40
N LEU A 49 -2.66 -14.47 -0.29
CA LEU A 49 -2.72 -13.28 0.58
C LEU A 49 -1.35 -12.91 1.17
N GLY A 50 -0.55 -13.88 1.60
CA GLY A 50 0.78 -13.63 2.15
C GLY A 50 1.73 -13.02 1.12
N ILE A 51 1.76 -13.55 -0.10
CA ILE A 51 2.61 -13.03 -1.19
C ILE A 51 2.11 -11.65 -1.64
N THR A 52 0.80 -11.49 -1.88
CA THR A 52 0.22 -10.19 -2.23
C THR A 52 0.53 -9.14 -1.17
N GLY A 53 0.38 -9.48 0.11
CA GLY A 53 0.70 -8.58 1.23
C GLY A 53 2.17 -8.19 1.27
N ALA A 54 3.09 -9.15 1.11
CA ALA A 54 4.52 -8.86 1.05
C ALA A 54 4.90 -7.94 -0.12
N CYS A 55 4.35 -8.19 -1.31
CA CYS A 55 4.52 -7.28 -2.46
C CYS A 55 3.93 -5.90 -2.20
N GLY A 56 2.76 -5.82 -1.57
CA GLY A 56 2.12 -4.56 -1.19
C GLY A 56 2.98 -3.72 -0.24
N VAL A 57 3.59 -4.35 0.77
CA VAL A 57 4.52 -3.67 1.69
C VAL A 57 5.70 -3.09 0.91
N VAL A 58 6.36 -3.89 0.06
CA VAL A 58 7.48 -3.42 -0.77
C VAL A 58 7.05 -2.28 -1.69
N HIS A 59 5.89 -2.38 -2.33
CA HIS A 59 5.34 -1.35 -3.20
C HIS A 59 5.15 -0.03 -2.47
N VAL A 60 4.44 -0.04 -1.32
CA VAL A 60 4.15 1.18 -0.55
C VAL A 60 5.43 1.80 0.03
N THR A 61 6.32 1.00 0.62
CA THR A 61 7.58 1.51 1.17
C THR A 61 8.46 2.11 0.08
N SER A 62 8.50 1.53 -1.13
CA SER A 62 9.26 2.10 -2.25
C SER A 62 8.72 3.48 -2.65
N SER A 63 7.40 3.65 -2.71
CA SER A 63 6.78 4.95 -2.99
C SER A 63 7.12 6.00 -1.93
N VAL A 64 7.13 5.63 -0.65
CA VAL A 64 7.56 6.52 0.45
C VAL A 64 9.02 6.92 0.28
N LEU A 65 9.91 5.97 0.00
CA LEU A 65 11.33 6.25 -0.20
C LEU A 65 11.57 7.19 -1.39
N ILE A 66 10.86 6.99 -2.49
CA ILE A 66 10.92 7.89 -3.66
C ILE A 66 10.43 9.30 -3.27
N GLY A 67 9.32 9.40 -2.54
CA GLY A 67 8.80 10.68 -2.06
C GLY A 67 9.78 11.41 -1.14
N LEU A 68 10.42 10.69 -0.21
CA LEU A 68 11.48 11.23 0.64
C LEU A 68 12.70 11.67 -0.19
N GLY A 69 13.06 10.92 -1.22
CA GLY A 69 14.09 11.31 -2.18
C GLY A 69 13.76 12.64 -2.86
N GLY A 70 12.51 12.83 -3.28
CA GLY A 70 12.02 14.11 -3.81
C GLY A 70 12.21 15.27 -2.81
N VAL A 71 11.82 15.06 -1.54
CA VAL A 71 12.02 16.07 -0.48
C VAL A 71 13.49 16.47 -0.32
N VAL A 72 14.42 15.51 -0.43
CA VAL A 72 15.86 15.78 -0.31
C VAL A 72 16.42 16.52 -1.52
N LEU A 73 15.92 16.24 -2.72
CA LEU A 73 16.40 16.82 -3.97
C LEU A 73 15.82 18.22 -4.26
N GLY A 74 14.70 18.58 -3.64
CA GLY A 74 13.99 19.86 -3.82
C GLY A 74 12.87 19.79 -4.84
#